data_AF-A0A4S8L0T6-F1
#
_entry.id   AF-A0A4S8L0T6-F1
#
_cell.length_a   1.000
_cell.length_b   1.000
_cell.length_c   1.000
_cell.angle_alpha   90.00
_cell.angle_beta   90.00
_cell.angle_gamma   90.00
#
_symmetry.space_group_name_H-M   'P 1'
#
loop_
_entity.id
_entity.type
_entity.pdbx_description
1 polymer ?
#
loop_
_entity_poly.entity_id
_entity_poly.type
_entity_poly.pdbx_seq_one_letter_code
_entity_poly.pdbx_strand_id
1 'polypeptide(L)'
;MLYPKGHGYPLWTPEPNEQTPAEYYDDGIKVGDVGFITQDGGFEFLFNITLPENHEIHKWRGVPVNFKPLELDDKAGYLTRKGQIRPGGTIHSEGTKVQDIGYFNVQIHNLPIGANIGFQLHSCHSEGAALLLPQGASKTEYVMAKSLHDFAAAHAETWYRYFHERGYSDIPNGSLYIISGFLKTACYHTAV
;
A
#
# COMPACT_ATOMS: atom_id res chain seq x y z
N MET A 1 -1.63 6.86 12.11
CA MET A 1 -0.31 7.37 11.66
C MET A 1 -0.32 7.92 10.23
N LEU A 2 -0.88 7.22 9.23
CA LEU A 2 -0.96 7.71 7.84
C LEU A 2 -2.31 8.34 7.46
N TYR A 3 -3.42 7.70 7.83
CA TYR A 3 -4.76 8.14 7.43
C TYR A 3 -5.13 9.56 7.92
N PRO A 4 -4.92 9.91 9.21
CA PRO A 4 -5.19 11.28 9.68
C PRO A 4 -4.31 12.36 9.03
N LYS A 5 -3.16 11.95 8.44
CA LYS A 5 -2.23 12.85 7.72
C LYS A 5 -2.52 12.92 6.23
N GLY A 6 -3.58 12.27 5.73
CA GLY A 6 -3.92 12.25 4.30
C GLY A 6 -2.93 11.45 3.44
N HIS A 7 -2.21 10.51 4.04
CA HIS A 7 -1.25 9.63 3.33
C HIS A 7 -1.85 8.29 2.89
N GLY A 8 -3.15 8.09 3.11
CA GLY A 8 -3.85 6.84 2.78
C GLY A 8 -4.01 5.91 3.97
N TYR A 9 -4.52 4.71 3.71
CA TYR A 9 -4.74 3.70 4.74
C TYR A 9 -3.43 2.99 5.10
N PRO A 10 -2.99 3.00 6.37
CA PRO A 10 -1.79 2.26 6.77
C PRO A 10 -2.05 0.75 6.75
N LEU A 11 -1.15 -0.01 6.14
CA LEU A 11 -1.07 -1.46 6.30
C LEU A 11 -0.16 -1.77 7.48
N TRP A 12 -0.55 -2.76 8.28
CA TRP A 12 0.29 -3.28 9.36
C TRP A 12 1.37 -4.23 8.81
N THR A 13 0.99 -5.04 7.82
CA THR A 13 1.87 -5.95 7.07
C THR A 13 1.91 -5.48 5.62
N PRO A 14 2.77 -4.51 5.25
CA PRO A 14 2.79 -3.94 3.90
C PRO A 14 3.36 -4.88 2.84
N GLU A 15 4.06 -5.94 3.24
CA GLU A 15 4.63 -6.94 2.34
C GLU A 15 3.53 -7.70 1.59
N PRO A 16 3.69 -7.91 0.27
CA PRO A 16 2.81 -8.80 -0.48
C PRO A 16 2.81 -10.21 0.12
N ASN A 17 1.67 -10.90 0.06
CA ASN A 17 1.58 -12.31 0.41
C ASN A 17 2.60 -13.11 -0.45
N GLU A 18 3.39 -13.99 0.19
CA GLU A 18 4.42 -14.82 -0.47
C GLU A 18 3.88 -15.68 -1.62
N GLN A 19 2.57 -15.95 -1.61
CA GLN A 19 1.88 -16.72 -2.65
C GLN A 19 1.43 -15.86 -3.85
N THR A 20 1.65 -14.55 -3.81
CA THR A 20 1.32 -13.66 -4.94
C THR A 20 2.23 -13.96 -6.13
N PRO A 21 1.76 -13.74 -7.38
CA PRO A 21 2.60 -13.89 -8.56
C PRO A 21 3.86 -13.03 -8.45
N ALA A 22 5.00 -13.53 -8.95
CA ALA A 22 6.28 -12.83 -8.87
C ALA A 22 6.22 -11.39 -9.44
N GLU A 23 5.46 -11.19 -10.52
CA GLU A 23 5.21 -9.87 -11.09
C GLU A 23 4.59 -8.88 -10.08
N TYR A 24 3.70 -9.37 -9.21
CA TYR A 24 3.10 -8.54 -8.16
C TYR A 24 4.05 -8.32 -6.98
N TYR A 25 4.92 -9.29 -6.69
CA TYR A 25 5.89 -9.18 -5.61
C TYR A 25 6.91 -8.06 -5.87
N ASP A 26 7.41 -7.96 -7.11
CA ASP A 26 8.45 -6.99 -7.48
C ASP A 26 7.93 -5.54 -7.46
N ASP A 27 6.73 -5.32 -7.98
CA ASP A 27 6.16 -3.97 -8.07
C ASP A 27 5.30 -3.61 -6.85
N GLY A 28 4.73 -4.60 -6.17
CA GLY A 28 3.74 -4.43 -5.11
C GLY A 28 2.45 -3.77 -5.59
N ILE A 29 1.74 -3.13 -4.65
CA ILE A 29 0.45 -2.48 -4.88
C ILE A 29 0.49 -1.43 -6.01
N LYS A 30 -0.49 -1.46 -6.92
CA LYS A 30 -0.67 -0.53 -8.04
C LYS A 30 -2.06 0.11 -8.01
N VAL A 31 -2.20 1.23 -8.72
CA VAL A 31 -3.52 1.82 -8.96
C VAL A 31 -4.39 0.81 -9.72
N GLY A 32 -5.66 0.70 -9.34
CA GLY A 32 -6.60 -0.25 -9.94
C GLY A 32 -6.60 -1.63 -9.32
N ASP A 33 -5.66 -1.94 -8.42
CA ASP A 33 -5.72 -3.16 -7.63
C ASP A 33 -7.01 -3.20 -6.82
N VAL A 34 -7.68 -4.35 -6.84
CA VAL A 34 -8.85 -4.66 -6.02
C VAL A 34 -8.45 -5.72 -5.03
N GLY A 35 -8.83 -5.51 -3.78
CA GLY A 35 -8.50 -6.41 -2.70
C GLY A 35 -9.22 -6.07 -1.42
N PHE A 36 -8.83 -6.71 -0.33
CA PHE A 36 -9.36 -6.44 1.01
C PHE A 36 -8.23 -6.43 2.04
N ILE A 37 -8.49 -5.78 3.17
CA ILE A 37 -7.55 -5.77 4.29
C ILE A 37 -7.72 -7.05 5.10
N THR A 38 -6.63 -7.80 5.28
CA THR A 38 -6.62 -9.05 6.03
C THR A 38 -6.62 -8.80 7.54
N GLN A 39 -6.89 -9.84 8.34
CA GLN A 39 -6.94 -9.72 9.81
C GLN A 39 -5.59 -9.35 10.43
N ASP A 40 -4.48 -9.76 9.81
CA ASP A 40 -3.12 -9.38 10.17
C ASP A 40 -2.74 -7.98 9.65
N GLY A 41 -3.66 -7.29 8.97
CA GLY A 41 -3.51 -5.91 8.52
C GLY A 41 -2.69 -5.73 7.24
N GLY A 42 -2.54 -6.81 6.45
CA GLY A 42 -2.03 -6.75 5.09
C GLY A 42 -3.12 -6.43 4.07
N PHE A 43 -2.72 -6.36 2.79
CA PHE A 43 -3.64 -6.22 1.67
C PHE A 43 -3.62 -7.49 0.83
N GLU A 44 -4.75 -8.19 0.77
CA GLU A 44 -4.91 -9.35 -0.10
C GLU A 44 -5.36 -8.89 -1.48
N PHE A 45 -4.48 -9.08 -2.46
CA PHE A 45 -4.72 -8.75 -3.86
C PHE A 45 -5.62 -9.80 -4.52
N LEU A 46 -6.64 -9.32 -5.24
CA LEU A 46 -7.56 -10.18 -5.99
C LEU A 46 -7.30 -10.10 -7.50
N PHE A 47 -7.36 -8.89 -8.07
CA PHE A 47 -7.17 -8.62 -9.50
C PHE A 47 -6.96 -7.11 -9.71
N ASN A 48 -6.60 -6.69 -10.92
CA ASN A 48 -6.43 -5.28 -11.25
C ASN A 48 -7.42 -4.86 -12.36
N ILE A 49 -8.21 -3.82 -12.11
CA ILE A 49 -9.26 -3.38 -13.04
C ILE A 49 -8.74 -2.73 -14.31
N THR A 50 -7.47 -2.32 -14.38
CA THR A 50 -6.90 -1.58 -15.52
C THR A 50 -6.14 -2.49 -16.47
N LEU A 51 -5.91 -3.74 -16.09
CA LEU A 51 -5.20 -4.73 -16.90
C LEU A 51 -6.19 -5.58 -17.70
N PRO A 52 -5.79 -6.08 -18.89
CA PRO A 52 -6.68 -6.91 -19.71
C PRO A 52 -7.02 -8.24 -19.02
N GLU A 53 -8.16 -8.84 -19.40
CA GLU A 53 -8.63 -10.12 -18.84
C GLU A 53 -7.56 -11.23 -18.91
N ASN A 54 -6.81 -11.27 -20.02
CA ASN A 54 -5.78 -12.28 -20.28
C ASN A 54 -4.39 -11.93 -19.72
N HIS A 55 -4.27 -10.88 -18.90
CA HIS A 55 -3.02 -10.53 -18.25
C HIS A 55 -2.51 -11.66 -17.34
N GLU A 56 -1.20 -11.87 -17.28
CA GLU A 56 -0.59 -12.97 -16.52
C GLU A 56 -0.99 -12.95 -15.03
N ILE A 57 -1.00 -11.77 -14.41
CA ILE A 57 -1.45 -11.58 -13.02
C ILE A 57 -2.87 -12.11 -12.75
N HIS A 58 -3.76 -12.09 -13.75
CA HIS A 58 -5.14 -12.57 -13.62
C HIS A 58 -5.23 -14.10 -13.69
N LYS A 59 -4.18 -14.82 -14.09
CA LYS A 59 -4.18 -16.29 -14.06
C LYS A 59 -4.27 -16.85 -12.63
N TRP A 60 -3.87 -16.08 -11.63
CA TRP A 60 -3.86 -16.51 -10.24
C TRP A 60 -5.28 -16.66 -9.66
N ARG A 61 -6.05 -15.56 -9.64
CA ARG A 61 -7.41 -15.53 -9.04
C ARG A 61 -8.52 -15.26 -10.04
N GLY A 62 -8.19 -15.17 -11.32
CA GLY A 62 -9.13 -14.87 -12.39
C GLY A 62 -9.71 -13.46 -12.29
N VAL A 63 -10.67 -13.17 -13.17
CA VAL A 63 -11.46 -11.95 -13.14
C VAL A 63 -12.96 -12.30 -13.20
N PRO A 64 -13.84 -11.40 -12.72
CA PRO A 64 -15.28 -11.57 -12.81
C PRO A 64 -15.79 -11.77 -14.25
N VAL A 65 -16.96 -12.39 -14.41
CA VAL A 65 -17.56 -12.64 -15.73
C VAL A 65 -17.82 -11.32 -16.48
N ASN A 66 -17.57 -11.32 -17.79
CA ASN A 66 -17.67 -10.14 -18.67
C ASN A 66 -16.77 -8.97 -18.23
N PHE A 67 -15.64 -9.27 -17.60
CA PHE A 67 -14.68 -8.27 -17.17
C PHE A 67 -14.22 -7.42 -18.36
N LYS A 68 -14.32 -6.10 -18.19
CA LYS A 68 -13.79 -5.11 -19.12
C LYS A 68 -12.85 -4.19 -18.35
N PRO A 69 -11.61 -4.01 -18.81
CA PRO A 69 -10.69 -3.12 -18.13
C PRO A 69 -11.20 -1.69 -18.11
N LEU A 70 -10.96 -1.00 -17.00
CA LEU A 70 -11.12 0.44 -16.89
C LEU A 70 -9.93 1.13 -17.53
N GLU A 71 -10.19 1.90 -18.59
CA GLU A 71 -9.19 2.76 -19.20
C GLU A 71 -8.96 4.00 -18.31
N LEU A 72 -7.74 4.13 -17.81
CA LEU A 72 -7.30 5.30 -17.07
C LEU A 72 -6.57 6.26 -18.02
N ASP A 73 -6.77 7.57 -17.81
CA ASP A 73 -5.96 8.59 -18.48
C ASP A 73 -4.54 8.60 -17.91
N ASP A 74 -3.62 7.88 -18.56
CA ASP A 74 -2.22 7.81 -18.16
C ASP A 74 -1.48 9.15 -18.25
N LYS A 75 -1.98 10.10 -19.05
CA LYS A 75 -1.31 11.39 -19.29
C LYS A 75 -1.69 12.44 -18.26
N ALA A 76 -2.97 12.52 -17.89
CA ALA A 76 -3.49 13.56 -17.01
C ALA A 76 -4.03 13.02 -15.68
N GLY A 77 -4.30 11.71 -15.58
CA GLY A 77 -4.90 11.10 -14.40
C GLY A 77 -3.91 10.85 -13.27
N TYR A 78 -2.61 10.76 -13.54
CA TYR A 78 -1.60 10.45 -12.53
C TYR A 78 -0.82 11.68 -12.05
N LEU A 79 -0.74 11.83 -10.73
CA LEU A 79 0.14 12.78 -10.06
C LEU A 79 1.18 12.03 -9.26
N THR A 80 2.44 12.11 -9.69
CA THR A 80 3.58 11.53 -8.96
C THR A 80 4.44 12.62 -8.33
N ARG A 81 4.54 12.59 -7.00
CA ARG A 81 5.44 13.44 -6.21
C ARG A 81 6.63 12.61 -5.75
N LYS A 82 7.73 12.70 -6.51
CA LYS A 82 9.02 12.10 -6.15
C LYS A 82 9.56 12.76 -4.88
N GLY A 83 10.00 11.97 -3.92
CA GLY A 83 10.53 12.49 -2.65
C GLY A 83 9.50 13.28 -1.84
N GLN A 84 8.21 12.89 -1.94
CA GLN A 84 7.14 13.40 -1.07
C GLN A 84 7.58 13.41 0.39
N ILE A 85 8.32 12.39 0.80
CA ILE A 85 9.07 12.35 2.04
C ILE A 85 10.53 12.26 1.68
N ARG A 86 11.33 13.18 2.23
CA ARG A 86 12.78 13.22 2.01
C ARG A 86 13.48 12.04 2.69
N PRO A 87 14.65 11.60 2.20
CA PRO A 87 15.51 10.66 2.92
C PRO A 87 15.72 11.07 4.38
N GLY A 88 15.63 10.09 5.29
CA GLY A 88 15.66 10.31 6.75
C GLY A 88 14.37 10.87 7.34
N GLY A 89 13.33 11.09 6.52
CA GLY A 89 12.04 11.58 6.98
C GLY A 89 11.31 10.57 7.87
N THR A 90 10.43 11.08 8.74
CA THR A 90 9.65 10.25 9.66
C THR A 90 8.16 10.56 9.57
N ILE A 91 7.35 9.54 9.82
CA ILE A 91 5.91 9.64 9.99
C ILE A 91 5.57 9.07 11.36
N HIS A 92 5.11 9.90 12.27
CA HIS A 92 4.81 9.49 13.65
C HIS A 92 3.34 9.73 14.00
N SER A 93 2.87 9.06 15.05
CA SER A 93 1.55 9.31 15.66
C SER A 93 1.43 10.75 16.18
N GLU A 94 0.20 11.20 16.34
CA GLU A 94 -0.06 12.48 16.99
C GLU A 94 0.50 12.47 18.43
N GLY A 95 1.01 13.61 18.90
CA GLY A 95 1.65 13.70 20.22
C GLY A 95 3.01 13.03 20.35
N THR A 96 3.50 12.36 19.31
CA THR A 96 4.80 11.69 19.29
C THR A 96 5.85 12.54 18.58
N LYS A 97 7.03 12.65 19.19
CA LYS A 97 8.22 13.31 18.64
C LYS A 97 9.30 12.27 18.40
N VAL A 98 9.96 12.38 17.27
CA VAL A 98 11.16 11.60 16.95
C VAL A 98 12.35 12.54 17.08
N GLN A 99 13.27 12.23 18.00
CA GLN A 99 14.52 12.96 18.14
C GLN A 99 15.65 12.10 17.60
N ASP A 100 16.41 12.66 16.67
CA ASP A 100 17.67 12.08 16.20
C ASP A 100 18.69 12.21 17.33
N ILE A 101 19.17 11.07 17.83
CA ILE A 101 20.20 10.99 18.88
C ILE A 101 21.58 10.63 18.30
N GLY A 102 21.70 10.63 16.97
CA GLY A 102 22.94 10.40 16.25
C GLY A 102 23.21 8.94 15.89
N TYR A 103 24.37 8.72 15.27
CA TYR A 103 24.82 7.43 14.78
C TYR A 103 25.32 6.55 15.94
N PHE A 104 24.68 5.41 16.17
CA PHE A 104 25.23 4.38 17.05
C PHE A 104 25.95 3.35 16.17
N ASN A 105 27.27 3.22 16.32
CA ASN A 105 28.04 2.20 15.61
C ASN A 105 27.66 0.80 16.14
N VAL A 106 26.75 0.13 15.45
CA VAL A 106 26.58 -1.32 15.57
C VAL A 106 26.88 -1.92 14.20
N GLN A 107 27.91 -2.76 14.10
CA GLN A 107 28.27 -3.46 12.86
C GLN A 107 27.21 -4.53 12.57
N ILE A 108 26.39 -4.30 11.53
CA ILE A 108 25.52 -5.33 10.95
C ILE A 108 26.18 -5.77 9.65
N HIS A 109 26.48 -7.07 9.52
CA HIS A 109 27.43 -7.63 8.54
C HIS A 109 27.03 -7.50 7.05
N ASN A 110 25.84 -6.97 6.72
CA ASN A 110 25.26 -7.04 5.37
C ASN A 110 24.79 -5.71 4.76
N LEU A 111 25.23 -4.55 5.27
CA LEU A 111 24.94 -3.25 4.63
C LEU A 111 26.22 -2.56 4.14
N PRO A 112 26.34 -2.17 2.86
CA PRO A 112 27.41 -1.27 2.43
C PRO A 112 27.07 0.12 2.99
N ILE A 113 27.91 0.60 3.90
CA ILE A 113 27.83 1.85 4.68
C ILE A 113 27.13 1.67 6.04
N GLY A 114 27.96 1.56 7.08
CA GLY A 114 27.56 1.53 8.49
C GLY A 114 27.03 2.87 8.96
N ALA A 115 25.71 3.06 8.83
CA ALA A 115 24.98 4.14 9.47
C ALA A 115 23.76 3.53 10.18
N ASN A 116 23.96 3.10 11.43
CA ASN A 116 22.84 2.79 12.31
C ASN A 116 22.35 4.11 12.91
N ILE A 117 21.16 4.53 12.51
CA ILE A 117 20.57 5.78 12.99
C ILE A 117 19.81 5.46 14.28
N GLY A 118 20.28 6.00 15.40
CA GLY A 118 19.56 5.92 16.66
C GLY A 118 18.48 6.98 16.72
N PHE A 119 17.27 6.57 17.13
CA PHE A 119 16.17 7.50 17.32
C PHE A 119 15.55 7.29 18.69
N GLN A 120 15.22 8.41 19.34
CA GLN A 120 14.43 8.40 20.55
C GLN A 120 13.01 8.79 20.21
N LEU A 121 12.07 7.92 20.60
CA LEU A 121 10.65 8.21 20.55
C LEU A 121 10.23 8.85 21.86
N HIS A 122 9.58 9.99 21.80
CA HIS A 122 8.93 10.61 22.96
C HIS A 122 7.47 10.88 22.64
N SER A 123 6.56 10.18 23.30
CA SER A 123 5.11 10.40 23.17
C SER A 123 4.56 11.09 24.42
N CYS A 124 3.63 12.03 24.25
CA CYS A 124 2.84 12.54 25.38
C CYS A 124 1.65 11.63 25.74
N HIS A 125 1.44 10.56 24.99
CA HIS A 125 0.46 9.52 25.26
C HIS A 125 1.14 8.25 25.77
N SER A 126 0.37 7.33 26.35
CA SER A 126 0.86 6.00 26.77
C SER A 126 1.35 5.15 25.59
N GLU A 127 0.97 5.54 24.37
CA GLU A 127 1.30 4.86 23.13
C GLU A 127 1.92 5.85 22.15
N GLY A 128 2.80 5.37 21.30
CA GLY A 128 3.41 6.15 20.24
C GLY A 128 3.93 5.22 19.16
N ALA A 129 4.03 5.70 17.93
CA ALA A 129 4.67 4.98 16.86
C ALA A 129 5.36 5.96 15.92
N ALA A 130 6.44 5.52 15.31
CA ALA A 130 7.10 6.20 14.22
C ALA A 130 7.51 5.22 13.14
N LEU A 131 7.26 5.60 11.90
CA LEU A 131 7.81 5.01 10.69
C LEU A 131 8.94 5.91 10.21
N LEU A 132 10.13 5.33 10.09
CA LEU A 132 11.32 6.00 9.62
C LEU A 132 11.62 5.54 8.21
N LEU A 133 11.94 6.50 7.34
CA LEU A 133 12.09 6.28 5.91
C LEU A 133 13.50 6.71 5.49
N PRO A 134 14.52 5.85 5.67
CA PRO A 134 15.92 6.19 5.37
C PRO A 134 16.12 6.69 3.94
N GLN A 135 15.46 6.06 2.97
CA GLN A 135 15.50 6.45 1.55
C GLN A 135 14.35 7.40 1.15
N GLY A 136 13.53 7.84 2.10
CA GLY A 136 12.37 8.68 1.84
C GLY A 136 11.23 7.88 1.20
N ALA A 137 10.24 8.57 0.65
CA ALA A 137 9.12 7.94 -0.05
C ALA A 137 8.60 8.81 -1.19
N SER A 138 8.08 8.15 -2.22
CA SER A 138 7.39 8.80 -3.35
C SER A 138 5.92 8.45 -3.33
N LYS A 139 5.07 9.43 -3.63
CA LYS A 139 3.62 9.26 -3.67
C LYS A 139 3.14 9.32 -5.11
N THR A 140 2.31 8.36 -5.50
CA THR A 140 1.59 8.36 -6.77
C THR A 140 0.09 8.28 -6.48
N GLU A 141 -0.68 9.16 -7.08
CA GLU A 141 -2.14 9.21 -6.92
C GLU A 141 -2.79 9.31 -8.29
N TYR A 142 -3.90 8.60 -8.47
CA TYR A 142 -4.82 8.82 -9.57
C TYR A 142 -5.86 9.86 -9.16
N VAL A 143 -5.78 11.07 -9.72
CA VAL A 143 -6.52 12.24 -9.24
C VAL A 143 -7.98 12.26 -9.72
N MET A 144 -8.30 11.49 -10.77
CA MET A 144 -9.66 11.37 -11.30
C MET A 144 -10.43 10.24 -10.57
N ALA A 145 -10.33 10.18 -9.25
CA ALA A 145 -10.86 9.08 -8.43
C ALA A 145 -12.36 8.77 -8.62
N LYS A 146 -13.14 9.71 -9.18
CA LYS A 146 -14.53 9.49 -9.56
C LYS A 146 -14.69 8.32 -10.54
N SER A 147 -13.79 8.16 -11.53
CA SER A 147 -13.90 7.05 -12.48
C SER A 147 -13.70 5.69 -11.80
N LEU A 148 -12.74 5.60 -10.88
CA LEU A 148 -12.53 4.40 -10.04
C LEU A 148 -13.76 4.11 -9.20
N HIS A 149 -14.34 5.12 -8.55
CA HIS A 149 -15.54 4.98 -7.72
C HIS A 149 -16.76 4.54 -8.54
N ASP A 150 -17.05 5.20 -9.66
CA ASP A 150 -18.18 4.85 -10.52
C ASP A 150 -18.02 3.41 -11.05
N PHE A 151 -16.80 3.03 -11.42
CA PHE A 151 -16.49 1.68 -11.86
C PHE A 151 -16.70 0.65 -10.73
N ALA A 152 -16.26 0.96 -9.51
CA ALA A 152 -16.52 0.14 -8.32
C ALA A 152 -18.02 -0.04 -8.10
N ALA A 153 -18.77 1.06 -8.07
CA ALA A 153 -20.20 1.05 -7.79
C ALA A 153 -20.99 0.24 -8.82
N ALA A 154 -20.60 0.29 -10.09
CA ALA A 154 -21.25 -0.46 -11.17
C ALA A 154 -20.97 -1.97 -11.14
N HIS A 155 -19.88 -2.43 -10.50
CA HIS A 155 -19.43 -3.82 -10.59
C HIS A 155 -19.25 -4.52 -9.23
N ALA A 156 -19.32 -3.81 -8.10
CA ALA A 156 -19.03 -4.36 -6.78
C ALA A 156 -19.83 -5.65 -6.49
N GLU A 157 -21.13 -5.68 -6.82
CA GLU A 157 -21.97 -6.87 -6.63
C GLU A 157 -21.44 -8.10 -7.39
N THR A 158 -21.01 -7.93 -8.65
CA THR A 158 -20.50 -9.04 -9.45
C THR A 158 -19.15 -9.52 -8.94
N TRP A 159 -18.33 -8.61 -8.39
CA TRP A 159 -17.06 -8.96 -7.76
C TRP A 159 -17.28 -9.79 -6.51
N TYR A 160 -18.16 -9.37 -5.59
CA TYR A 160 -18.48 -10.15 -4.39
C TYR A 160 -19.00 -11.54 -4.76
N ARG A 161 -19.93 -11.64 -5.72
CA ARG A 161 -20.46 -12.95 -6.16
C ARG A 161 -19.36 -13.85 -6.71
N TYR A 162 -18.51 -13.32 -7.58
CA TYR A 162 -17.42 -14.07 -8.19
C TYR A 162 -16.43 -14.64 -7.16
N PHE A 163 -15.99 -13.82 -6.20
CA PHE A 163 -15.03 -14.27 -5.20
C PHE A 163 -15.66 -15.18 -4.15
N HIS A 164 -16.94 -14.96 -3.80
CA HIS A 164 -17.69 -15.87 -2.95
C HIS A 164 -17.73 -17.30 -3.54
N GLU A 165 -18.04 -17.44 -4.83
CA GLU A 165 -18.04 -18.72 -5.54
C GLU A 165 -16.66 -19.41 -5.59
N ARG A 166 -15.58 -18.64 -5.42
CA ARG A 166 -14.19 -19.12 -5.41
C ARG A 166 -13.64 -19.40 -4.01
N GLY A 167 -14.49 -19.40 -2.99
CA GLY A 167 -14.11 -19.73 -1.61
C GLY A 167 -13.69 -18.54 -0.76
N TYR A 168 -13.82 -17.30 -1.27
CA TYR A 168 -13.68 -16.09 -0.47
C TYR A 168 -15.02 -15.67 0.12
N SER A 169 -15.73 -16.61 0.75
CA SER A 169 -17.07 -16.37 1.31
C SER A 169 -17.08 -15.39 2.47
N ASP A 170 -15.92 -15.23 3.12
CA ASP A 170 -15.79 -14.50 4.37
C ASP A 170 -15.43 -13.03 4.18
N ILE A 171 -15.31 -12.55 2.92
CA ILE A 171 -15.11 -11.13 2.61
C ILE A 171 -16.38 -10.36 3.01
N PRO A 172 -16.33 -9.48 4.03
CA PRO A 172 -17.51 -8.74 4.45
C PRO A 172 -17.99 -7.77 3.36
N ASN A 173 -19.32 -7.57 3.28
CA ASN A 173 -19.85 -6.53 2.40
C ASN A 173 -19.31 -5.15 2.81
N GLY A 174 -18.82 -4.38 1.83
CA GLY A 174 -18.20 -3.09 2.03
C GLY A 174 -16.69 -3.15 2.36
N SER A 175 -16.05 -4.32 2.36
CA SER A 175 -14.62 -4.45 2.68
C SER A 175 -13.69 -4.52 1.46
N LEU A 176 -14.23 -4.53 0.24
CA LEU A 176 -13.43 -4.41 -0.97
C LEU A 176 -12.91 -2.98 -1.13
N TYR A 177 -11.62 -2.86 -1.40
CA TYR A 177 -10.93 -1.62 -1.70
C TYR A 177 -10.48 -1.61 -3.14
N ILE A 178 -10.53 -0.43 -3.77
CA ILE A 178 -9.79 -0.13 -4.99
C ILE A 178 -8.66 0.81 -4.63
N ILE A 179 -7.45 0.46 -5.05
CA ILE A 179 -6.30 1.31 -4.84
C ILE A 179 -6.35 2.49 -5.83
N SER A 180 -6.49 3.70 -5.29
CA SER A 180 -6.45 4.95 -6.07
C SER A 180 -5.08 5.61 -6.06
N GLY A 181 -4.12 5.08 -5.31
CA GLY A 181 -2.77 5.63 -5.17
C GLY A 181 -1.99 4.88 -4.10
N PHE A 182 -0.69 5.15 -4.04
CA PHE A 182 0.22 4.53 -3.11
C PHE A 182 1.36 5.47 -2.70
N LEU A 183 1.92 5.21 -1.52
CA LEU A 183 3.15 5.81 -1.03
C LEU A 183 4.17 4.68 -0.88
N LYS A 184 5.24 4.71 -1.67
CA LYS A 184 6.26 3.65 -1.69
C LYS A 184 7.60 4.16 -1.19
N THR A 185 8.31 3.28 -0.50
CA THR A 185 9.69 3.44 -0.03
C THR A 185 10.46 2.15 -0.31
N ALA A 186 11.77 2.24 -0.49
CA ALA A 186 12.62 1.06 -0.69
C ALA A 186 12.99 0.36 0.64
N CYS A 187 12.92 1.08 1.76
CA CYS A 187 13.18 0.51 3.07
C CYS A 187 12.53 1.37 4.15
N TYR A 188 12.15 0.72 5.25
CA TYR A 188 11.54 1.39 6.39
C TYR A 188 11.98 0.75 7.70
N HIS A 189 11.91 1.51 8.79
CA HIS A 189 12.05 1.00 10.14
C HIS A 189 10.87 1.48 10.98
N THR A 190 10.40 0.64 11.90
CA THR A 190 9.33 0.98 12.83
C THR A 190 9.87 1.10 14.24
N ALA A 191 9.32 2.04 15.00
CA ALA A 191 9.52 2.17 16.44
C ALA A 191 8.15 2.39 17.07
N VAL A 192 7.84 1.64 18.14
CA VAL A 192 6.59 1.70 18.92
C VAL A 192 6.91 1.85 20.40
#